data_AF-A0A9W7LE18-F1
#
_entry.id   AF-A0A9W7LE18-F1
#
_cell.length_a   1.000
_cell.length_b   1.000
_cell.length_c   1.000
_cell.angle_alpha   90.00
_cell.angle_beta   90.00
_cell.angle_gamma   90.00
#
_symmetry.space_group_name_H-M   'P 1'
#
loop_
_entity.id
_entity.type
_entity.pdbx_description
1 polymer ?
#
loop_
_entity_poly.entity_id
_entity_poly.type
_entity_poly.pdbx_seq_one_letter_code
_entity_poly.pdbx_strand_id
1 'polypeptide(L)'
;MKRLVLFCLFITSSSLCPLFKVGNARRAARPRFEIITKVLPFTRAILDADPRGSMTLKEKRVFVLRRRVAQARATVDRCIKEINALETIRDESLDRLKVQALDERTRMRAGLEKINNREESIERLKVRALDERLGKLRRDAGIAESRIVFMKGKQRALGMPRREGLWFDFVRGFEKFLATEEASARVLQKQLEEADDLLGVYSLLREDTLSLLRLGSKPSLVKGYVSLQKAERLIPHTAAIASRIAKLERYAPGILVAVDGYLEVIEPHLDDILLRFDSFEQHVPFVLDHLDVLAPHIGSLMPHIDSLLLFADDGGKYLDVLLPYIPRFAPLLDDLACHLILLRPHMRKILPHFPVIAPSAYNFKDQLSVSENADILVFYFGWILRIPRLGRAVLGLPFMPRLAAFLARKLPKWPVRKGTSGVVCNFEGCEIYA
;
A
#
# COMPACT_ATOMS: atom_id res chain seq x y z
N MET A 1 -3.92 46.61 -10.79
CA MET A 1 -2.58 47.08 -11.21
C MET A 1 -1.74 47.40 -9.97
N LYS A 2 -0.58 46.74 -9.86
CA LYS A 2 0.54 46.98 -8.92
C LYS A 2 0.31 46.71 -7.42
N ARG A 3 0.64 45.48 -7.00
CA ARG A 3 1.50 45.15 -5.84
C ARG A 3 1.68 43.62 -5.79
N LEU A 4 2.54 43.15 -6.68
CA LEU A 4 3.25 41.87 -6.59
C LEU A 4 4.71 42.24 -6.28
N VAL A 5 5.46 41.35 -5.62
CA VAL A 5 6.85 41.50 -5.15
C VAL A 5 6.97 41.99 -3.69
N LEU A 6 6.76 41.05 -2.75
CA LEU A 6 7.59 40.90 -1.53
C LEU A 6 7.21 39.57 -0.84
N PHE A 7 7.71 38.44 -1.36
CA PHE A 7 7.63 37.14 -0.68
C PHE A 7 8.82 36.27 -1.09
N CYS A 8 10.03 36.74 -0.76
CA CYS A 8 11.26 35.96 -0.76
C CYS A 8 12.05 36.42 0.44
N LEU A 9 11.96 35.66 1.55
CA LEU A 9 12.92 35.56 2.67
C LEU A 9 12.18 34.98 3.88
N PHE A 10 11.93 33.66 3.91
CA PHE A 10 11.67 32.93 5.17
C PHE A 10 11.65 31.41 4.94
N ILE A 11 12.78 30.80 4.57
CA ILE A 11 13.00 29.35 4.77
C ILE A 11 14.49 29.13 5.05
N THR A 12 14.86 28.98 6.33
CA THR A 12 15.94 28.08 6.79
C THR A 12 15.94 27.99 8.33
N SER A 13 15.48 26.86 8.88
CA SER A 13 16.18 26.11 9.96
C SER A 13 15.30 25.00 10.54
N SER A 14 15.98 23.96 11.04
CA SER A 14 15.52 22.69 11.67
C SER A 14 15.35 21.52 10.68
N SER A 15 16.37 20.66 10.52
CA SER A 15 16.65 19.42 11.29
C SER A 15 15.77 18.24 10.83
N LEU A 16 16.18 17.01 10.51
CA LEU A 16 17.39 16.19 10.71
C LEU A 16 17.21 14.91 9.82
N CYS A 17 18.23 14.51 9.04
CA CYS A 17 18.68 13.13 8.68
C CYS A 17 17.73 12.06 8.05
N PRO A 18 18.23 10.90 7.53
CA PRO A 18 19.49 10.57 6.82
C PRO A 18 19.28 9.65 5.56
N LEU A 19 20.40 9.16 4.99
CA LEU A 19 20.55 7.98 4.11
C LEU A 19 20.06 8.07 2.64
N PHE A 20 20.99 8.38 1.72
CA PHE A 20 21.14 7.60 0.49
C PHE A 20 22.60 7.68 0.01
N LYS A 21 23.18 6.52 -0.26
CA LYS A 21 24.60 6.29 -0.55
C LYS A 21 24.70 5.63 -1.93
N VAL A 22 24.75 6.41 -3.00
CA VAL A 22 25.16 6.00 -4.36
C VAL A 22 25.65 7.30 -5.02
N GLY A 23 26.92 7.51 -5.39
CA GLY A 23 27.69 6.79 -6.40
C GLY A 23 27.95 7.74 -7.57
N ASN A 24 29.15 8.32 -7.63
CA ASN A 24 29.80 8.99 -8.77
C ASN A 24 29.04 10.03 -9.62
N ALA A 25 29.27 11.32 -9.33
CA ALA A 25 29.32 12.38 -10.34
C ALA A 25 30.19 13.56 -9.84
N ARG A 26 31.52 13.42 -9.97
CA ARG A 26 32.46 14.56 -9.86
C ARG A 26 32.57 15.23 -11.24
N ARG A 27 32.64 16.56 -11.20
CA ARG A 27 32.94 17.53 -12.29
C ARG A 27 31.73 18.11 -13.02
N ALA A 28 31.30 19.28 -12.56
CA ALA A 28 31.22 20.51 -13.37
C ALA A 28 30.38 21.56 -12.63
N ALA A 29 31.00 22.37 -11.79
CA ALA A 29 30.38 23.62 -11.35
C ALA A 29 31.44 24.64 -10.92
N ARG A 30 31.30 25.85 -11.48
CA ARG A 30 31.99 27.13 -11.22
C ARG A 30 33.21 27.40 -12.14
N PRO A 31 33.10 28.45 -12.97
CA PRO A 31 33.49 29.77 -12.47
C PRO A 31 32.44 30.85 -12.75
N ARG A 32 32.00 31.57 -11.72
CA ARG A 32 31.27 32.85 -11.85
C ARG A 32 31.59 33.74 -10.66
N PHE A 33 32.82 34.25 -10.56
CA PHE A 33 33.17 35.32 -9.61
C PHE A 33 34.40 36.15 -10.05
N GLU A 34 34.59 36.38 -11.35
CA GLU A 34 35.70 37.22 -11.86
C GLU A 34 35.26 38.53 -12.56
N ILE A 35 33.96 38.80 -12.66
CA ILE A 35 33.48 39.98 -13.40
C ILE A 35 33.49 41.27 -12.54
N ILE A 36 33.58 41.18 -11.21
CA ILE A 36 33.45 42.35 -10.33
C ILE A 36 34.76 43.15 -10.18
N THR A 37 35.92 42.56 -10.49
CA THR A 37 37.23 43.22 -10.27
C THR A 37 37.71 44.10 -11.42
N LYS A 38 37.05 44.11 -12.59
CA LYS A 38 37.49 44.93 -13.76
C LYS A 38 36.82 46.29 -13.89
N VAL A 39 35.83 46.64 -13.06
CA VAL A 39 35.06 47.89 -13.20
C VAL A 39 35.71 49.09 -12.46
N LEU A 40 36.69 48.84 -11.58
CA LEU A 40 37.22 49.86 -10.66
C LEU A 40 38.35 50.81 -11.16
N PRO A 41 39.06 50.62 -12.29
CA PRO A 41 40.09 51.58 -12.69
C PRO A 41 39.59 52.77 -13.54
N PHE A 42 38.31 52.81 -13.94
CA PHE A 42 37.85 53.79 -14.94
C PHE A 42 37.47 55.18 -14.39
N THR A 43 37.43 55.37 -13.07
CA THR A 43 37.01 56.64 -12.45
C THR A 43 38.09 57.71 -12.42
N ARG A 44 39.37 57.38 -12.63
CA ARG A 44 40.48 58.35 -12.55
C ARG A 44 40.74 59.12 -13.85
N ALA A 45 40.45 58.56 -15.02
CA ALA A 45 40.75 59.20 -16.31
C ALA A 45 39.71 60.25 -16.76
N ILE A 46 38.58 60.40 -16.05
CA ILE A 46 37.47 61.30 -16.46
C ILE A 46 37.65 62.73 -15.93
N LEU A 47 38.56 62.96 -14.97
CA LEU A 47 38.77 64.26 -14.35
C LEU A 47 39.73 65.20 -15.12
N ASP A 48 40.53 64.69 -16.08
CA ASP A 48 41.59 65.48 -16.74
C ASP A 48 41.25 66.02 -18.14
N ALA A 49 40.05 65.75 -18.66
CA ALA A 49 39.60 66.30 -19.94
C ALA A 49 38.59 67.43 -19.72
N ASP A 50 39.08 68.62 -19.33
CA ASP A 50 38.27 69.84 -19.21
C ASP A 50 38.15 70.52 -20.59
N PRO A 51 36.97 70.54 -21.24
CA PRO A 51 36.77 71.33 -22.44
C PRO A 51 36.75 72.80 -22.03
N ARG A 52 37.83 73.51 -22.36
CA ARG A 52 37.98 74.95 -22.12
C ARG A 52 36.98 75.73 -22.97
N GLY A 53 35.91 76.19 -22.33
CA GLY A 53 34.89 77.09 -22.86
C GLY A 53 33.86 77.37 -21.76
N SER A 54 33.40 78.62 -21.63
CA SER A 54 32.61 79.13 -20.49
C SER A 54 31.20 78.49 -20.39
N MET A 55 31.14 77.22 -20.01
CA MET A 55 29.89 76.57 -19.64
C MET A 55 29.58 76.85 -18.18
N THR A 56 28.33 77.23 -17.93
CA THR A 56 27.78 77.36 -16.57
C THR A 56 27.84 76.00 -15.85
N LEU A 57 27.93 76.00 -14.51
CA LEU A 57 27.96 74.77 -13.70
C LEU A 57 26.79 73.81 -14.01
N LYS A 58 25.63 74.35 -14.40
CA LYS A 58 24.47 73.57 -14.83
C LYS A 58 24.75 72.81 -16.14
N GLU A 59 25.35 73.45 -17.12
CA GLU A 59 25.71 72.84 -18.41
C GLU A 59 26.78 71.77 -18.25
N LYS A 60 27.81 71.99 -17.41
CA LYS A 60 28.82 70.97 -17.10
C LYS A 60 28.20 69.70 -16.48
N ARG A 61 27.25 69.85 -15.55
CA ARG A 61 26.52 68.71 -14.96
C ARG A 61 25.68 67.97 -16.00
N VAL A 62 24.95 68.68 -16.84
CA VAL A 62 24.14 68.07 -17.92
C VAL A 62 25.03 67.34 -18.92
N PHE A 63 26.18 67.90 -19.29
CA PHE A 63 27.13 67.27 -20.20
C PHE A 63 27.71 65.97 -19.61
N VAL A 64 28.16 65.98 -18.35
CA VAL A 64 28.66 64.78 -17.67
C VAL A 64 27.57 63.70 -17.57
N LEU A 65 26.33 64.09 -17.25
CA LEU A 65 25.19 63.16 -17.22
C LEU A 65 24.91 62.57 -18.60
N ARG A 66 24.86 63.39 -19.66
CA ARG A 66 24.65 62.91 -21.03
C ARG A 66 25.76 61.96 -21.48
N ARG A 67 27.02 62.26 -21.14
CA ARG A 67 28.16 61.38 -21.45
C ARG A 67 28.07 60.05 -20.70
N ARG A 68 27.73 60.07 -19.40
CA ARG A 68 27.52 58.84 -18.61
C ARG A 68 26.35 58.01 -19.13
N VAL A 69 25.24 58.66 -19.52
CA VAL A 69 24.09 57.98 -20.13
C VAL A 69 24.46 57.38 -21.49
N ALA A 70 25.22 58.09 -22.32
CA ALA A 70 25.69 57.56 -23.61
C ALA A 70 26.64 56.36 -23.41
N GLN A 71 27.56 56.42 -22.44
CA GLN A 71 28.44 55.30 -22.11
C GLN A 71 27.66 54.10 -21.54
N ALA A 72 26.67 54.35 -20.68
CA ALA A 72 25.76 53.32 -20.18
C ALA A 72 24.95 52.68 -21.31
N ARG A 73 24.45 53.45 -22.28
CA ARG A 73 23.75 52.91 -23.46
C ARG A 73 24.68 52.05 -24.31
N ALA A 74 25.88 52.52 -24.62
CA ALA A 74 26.84 51.76 -25.42
C ALA A 74 27.26 50.43 -24.75
N THR A 75 27.36 50.41 -23.42
CA THR A 75 27.64 49.17 -22.67
C THR A 75 26.44 48.22 -22.68
N VAL A 76 25.22 48.73 -22.52
CA VAL A 76 23.99 47.93 -22.66
C VAL A 76 23.87 47.34 -24.07
N ASP A 77 24.09 48.13 -25.13
CA ASP A 77 24.01 47.67 -26.52
C ASP A 77 25.04 46.57 -26.81
N ARG A 78 26.25 46.67 -26.22
CA ARG A 78 27.27 45.62 -26.31
C ARG A 78 26.81 44.34 -25.61
N CYS A 79 26.29 44.44 -24.39
CA CYS A 79 25.78 43.28 -23.66
C CYS A 79 24.61 42.61 -24.39
N ILE A 80 23.70 43.39 -25.01
CA ILE A 80 22.60 42.84 -25.82
C ILE A 80 23.15 42.04 -27.01
N LYS A 81 24.15 42.56 -27.72
CA LYS A 81 24.79 41.84 -28.83
C LYS A 81 25.47 40.54 -28.38
N GLU A 82 26.16 40.57 -27.24
CA GLU A 82 26.80 39.38 -26.66
C GLU A 82 25.75 38.34 -26.21
N ILE A 83 24.63 38.76 -25.61
CA ILE A 83 23.53 37.86 -25.26
C ILE A 83 22.93 37.22 -26.51
N ASN A 84 22.61 38.01 -27.54
CA ASN A 84 22.04 37.48 -28.78
C ASN A 84 22.99 36.48 -29.47
N ALA A 85 24.31 36.74 -29.47
CA ALA A 85 25.29 35.80 -30.01
C ALA A 85 25.40 34.49 -29.19
N LEU A 86 25.20 34.56 -27.88
CA LEU A 86 25.16 33.37 -27.03
C LEU A 86 23.87 32.57 -27.23
N GLU A 87 22.75 33.25 -27.49
CA GLU A 87 21.48 32.57 -27.80
C GLU A 87 21.56 31.82 -29.13
N THR A 88 22.17 32.40 -30.17
CA THR A 88 22.38 31.69 -31.45
C THR A 88 23.26 30.45 -31.28
N ILE A 89 24.33 30.53 -30.48
CA ILE A 89 25.20 29.37 -30.19
C ILE A 89 24.44 28.30 -29.41
N ARG A 90 23.62 28.71 -28.42
CA ARG A 90 22.78 27.79 -27.65
C ARG A 90 21.82 27.05 -28.57
N ASP A 91 21.13 27.74 -29.46
CA ASP A 91 20.13 27.15 -30.33
C ASP A 91 20.77 26.19 -31.35
N GLU A 92 21.92 26.55 -31.93
CA GLU A 92 22.71 25.63 -32.77
C GLU A 92 23.17 24.37 -32.03
N SER A 93 23.61 24.51 -30.77
CA SER A 93 24.02 23.35 -29.95
C SER A 93 22.84 22.44 -29.62
N LEU A 94 21.67 23.03 -29.38
CA LEU A 94 20.45 22.31 -29.06
C LEU A 94 19.93 21.54 -30.27
N ASP A 95 20.04 22.09 -31.48
CA ASP A 95 19.67 21.39 -32.69
C ASP A 95 20.64 20.26 -33.05
N ARG A 96 21.94 20.42 -32.81
CA ARG A 96 22.92 19.32 -32.93
C ARG A 96 22.59 18.16 -31.98
N LEU A 97 22.22 18.48 -30.73
CA LEU A 97 21.80 17.47 -29.74
C LEU A 97 20.51 16.75 -30.14
N LYS A 98 19.52 17.46 -30.72
CA LYS A 98 18.30 16.85 -31.24
C LYS A 98 18.59 15.86 -32.37
N VAL A 99 19.49 16.21 -33.29
CA VAL A 99 19.89 15.32 -34.40
C VAL A 99 20.59 14.06 -33.87
N GLN A 100 21.52 14.21 -32.91
CA GLN A 100 22.18 13.07 -32.25
C GLN A 100 21.17 12.17 -31.52
N ALA A 101 20.24 12.75 -30.76
CA ALA A 101 19.21 11.99 -30.06
C ALA A 101 18.25 11.26 -31.01
N LEU A 102 17.97 11.83 -32.19
CA LEU A 102 17.18 11.16 -33.22
C LEU A 102 17.92 9.97 -33.84
N ASP A 103 19.22 10.10 -34.12
CA ASP A 103 20.05 8.99 -34.64
C ASP A 103 20.22 7.85 -33.61
N GLU A 104 20.34 8.18 -32.32
CA GLU A 104 20.35 7.16 -31.26
C GLU A 104 19.00 6.44 -31.15
N ARG A 105 17.89 7.18 -31.28
CA ARG A 105 16.54 6.58 -31.29
C ARG A 105 16.32 5.66 -32.49
N THR A 106 16.80 6.01 -33.68
CA THR A 106 16.67 5.13 -34.87
C THR A 106 17.52 3.87 -34.71
N ARG A 107 18.74 3.98 -34.17
CA ARG A 107 19.58 2.80 -33.86
C ARG A 107 18.95 1.89 -32.82
N MET A 108 18.36 2.45 -31.76
CA MET A 108 17.65 1.65 -30.75
C MET A 108 16.41 0.97 -31.32
N ARG A 109 15.64 1.63 -32.19
CA ARG A 109 14.50 1.01 -32.88
C ARG A 109 14.92 -0.17 -33.76
N ALA A 110 15.99 -0.02 -34.54
CA ALA A 110 16.54 -1.11 -35.35
C ALA A 110 17.07 -2.28 -34.48
N GLY A 111 17.62 -1.98 -33.29
CA GLY A 111 18.01 -3.00 -32.31
C GLY A 111 16.80 -3.77 -31.76
N LEU A 112 15.74 -3.06 -31.39
CA LEU A 112 14.49 -3.66 -30.88
C LEU A 112 13.81 -4.54 -31.92
N GLU A 113 13.78 -4.13 -33.19
CA GLU A 113 13.21 -4.93 -34.27
C GLU A 113 13.95 -6.26 -34.47
N LYS A 114 15.29 -6.27 -34.33
CA LYS A 114 16.09 -7.51 -34.35
C LYS A 114 15.78 -8.42 -33.16
N ILE A 115 15.50 -7.86 -31.98
CA ILE A 115 15.14 -8.63 -30.79
C ILE A 115 13.74 -9.23 -30.97
N ASN A 116 12.77 -8.43 -31.43
CA ASN A 116 11.41 -8.89 -31.68
C ASN A 116 11.36 -10.02 -32.73
N ASN A 117 12.15 -9.90 -33.80
CA ASN A 117 12.28 -10.96 -34.80
C ASN A 117 12.88 -12.27 -34.24
N ARG A 118 13.80 -12.17 -33.25
CA ARG A 118 14.34 -13.34 -32.54
C ARG A 118 13.31 -13.95 -31.61
N GLU A 119 12.55 -13.14 -30.87
CA GLU A 119 11.49 -13.62 -29.99
C GLU A 119 10.39 -14.34 -30.79
N GLU A 120 9.92 -13.78 -31.90
CA GLU A 120 8.98 -14.47 -32.80
C GLU A 120 9.52 -15.81 -33.29
N SER A 121 10.83 -15.87 -33.61
CA SER A 121 11.44 -17.13 -34.06
C SER A 121 11.46 -18.19 -32.95
N ILE A 122 11.68 -17.78 -31.70
CA ILE A 122 11.67 -18.67 -30.53
C ILE A 122 10.24 -19.14 -30.24
N GLU A 123 9.25 -18.25 -30.32
CA GLU A 123 7.85 -18.62 -30.13
C GLU A 123 7.38 -19.63 -31.17
N ARG A 124 7.72 -19.43 -32.45
CA ARG A 124 7.41 -20.41 -33.51
C ARG A 124 8.06 -21.77 -33.25
N LEU A 125 9.26 -21.81 -32.69
CA LEU A 125 9.93 -23.06 -32.29
C LEU A 125 9.22 -23.72 -31.10
N LYS A 126 8.80 -22.95 -30.09
CA LYS A 126 8.04 -23.47 -28.93
C LYS A 126 6.70 -24.07 -29.35
N VAL A 127 5.96 -23.39 -30.24
CA VAL A 127 4.69 -23.90 -30.77
C VAL A 127 4.89 -25.22 -31.53
N ARG A 128 5.91 -25.31 -32.38
CA ARG A 128 6.23 -26.58 -33.08
C ARG A 128 6.58 -27.70 -32.10
N ALA A 129 7.38 -27.42 -31.08
CA ALA A 129 7.74 -28.43 -30.07
C ALA A 129 6.52 -28.89 -29.25
N LEU A 130 5.59 -27.97 -28.93
CA LEU A 130 4.33 -28.30 -28.27
C LEU A 130 3.41 -29.15 -29.16
N ASP A 131 3.29 -28.82 -30.45
CA ASP A 131 2.50 -29.59 -31.41
C ASP A 131 3.05 -31.01 -31.60
N GLU A 132 4.37 -31.16 -31.66
CA GLU A 132 5.02 -32.48 -31.71
C GLU A 132 4.73 -33.29 -30.43
N ARG A 133 4.77 -32.65 -29.26
CA ARG A 133 4.47 -33.28 -27.97
C ARG A 133 2.99 -33.69 -27.87
N LEU A 134 2.06 -32.82 -28.29
CA LEU A 134 0.63 -33.13 -28.36
C LEU A 134 0.34 -34.26 -29.36
N GLY A 135 1.02 -34.26 -30.51
CA GLY A 135 0.91 -35.35 -31.50
C GLY A 135 1.41 -36.69 -30.95
N LYS A 136 2.43 -36.69 -30.09
CA LYS A 136 2.87 -37.90 -29.37
C LYS A 136 1.83 -38.36 -28.35
N LEU A 137 1.33 -37.45 -27.52
CA LEU A 137 0.30 -37.76 -26.52
C LEU A 137 -1.01 -38.28 -27.14
N ARG A 138 -1.45 -37.73 -28.28
CA ARG A 138 -2.61 -38.25 -29.01
C ARG A 138 -2.41 -39.67 -29.53
N ARG A 139 -1.20 -40.00 -30.01
CA ARG A 139 -0.86 -41.37 -30.43
C ARG A 139 -0.87 -42.33 -29.23
N ASP A 140 -0.27 -41.92 -28.11
CA ASP A 140 -0.23 -42.73 -26.90
C ASP A 140 -1.64 -42.94 -26.30
N ALA A 141 -2.49 -41.91 -26.33
CA ALA A 141 -3.89 -42.00 -25.93
C ALA A 141 -4.69 -42.95 -26.85
N GLY A 142 -4.48 -42.88 -28.16
CA GLY A 142 -5.10 -43.82 -29.11
C GLY A 142 -4.69 -45.27 -28.87
N ILE A 143 -3.43 -45.52 -28.50
CA ILE A 143 -2.92 -46.86 -28.11
C ILE A 143 -3.57 -47.33 -26.80
N ALA A 144 -3.75 -46.43 -25.83
CA ALA A 144 -4.41 -46.74 -24.56
C ALA A 144 -5.91 -47.05 -24.76
N GLU A 145 -6.62 -46.24 -25.55
CA GLU A 145 -8.03 -46.47 -25.88
C GLU A 145 -8.23 -47.81 -26.58
N SER A 146 -7.38 -48.15 -27.55
CA SER A 146 -7.46 -49.44 -28.25
C SER A 146 -7.17 -50.61 -27.30
N ARG A 147 -6.26 -50.48 -26.32
CA ARG A 147 -6.08 -51.48 -25.23
C ARG A 147 -7.31 -51.61 -24.35
N ILE A 148 -7.96 -50.50 -23.98
CA ILE A 148 -9.16 -50.52 -23.13
C ILE A 148 -10.33 -51.17 -23.88
N VAL A 149 -10.52 -50.85 -25.16
CA VAL A 149 -11.54 -51.47 -26.01
C VAL A 149 -11.28 -52.97 -26.16
N PHE A 150 -10.03 -53.37 -26.36
CA PHE A 150 -9.64 -54.78 -26.42
C PHE A 150 -9.92 -55.53 -25.10
N MET A 151 -9.55 -54.94 -23.96
CA MET A 151 -9.82 -55.50 -22.62
C MET A 151 -11.33 -55.61 -22.34
N LYS A 152 -12.13 -54.62 -22.75
CA LYS A 152 -13.60 -54.68 -22.68
C LYS A 152 -14.18 -55.79 -23.58
N GLY A 153 -13.62 -55.99 -24.77
CA GLY A 153 -13.99 -57.09 -25.66
C GLY A 153 -13.70 -58.46 -25.03
N LYS A 154 -12.51 -58.61 -24.43
CA LYS A 154 -12.12 -59.85 -23.73
C LYS A 154 -12.98 -60.13 -22.49
N GLN A 155 -13.35 -59.10 -21.74
CA GLN A 155 -14.30 -59.23 -20.61
C GLN A 155 -15.68 -59.70 -21.06
N ARG A 156 -16.18 -59.22 -22.21
CA ARG A 156 -17.45 -59.72 -22.79
C ARG A 156 -17.35 -61.19 -23.21
N ALA A 157 -16.23 -61.60 -23.79
CA ALA A 157 -16.00 -62.99 -24.17
C ALA A 157 -15.91 -63.95 -22.98
N LEU A 158 -15.48 -63.47 -21.80
CA LEU A 158 -15.39 -64.25 -20.57
C LEU A 158 -16.71 -64.34 -19.78
N GLY A 159 -17.82 -63.82 -20.30
CA GLY A 159 -19.14 -63.94 -19.67
C GLY A 159 -19.26 -63.21 -18.32
N MET A 160 -18.40 -62.22 -18.04
CA MET A 160 -18.53 -61.44 -16.81
C MET A 160 -19.85 -60.63 -16.83
N PRO A 161 -20.68 -60.70 -15.77
CA PRO A 161 -21.97 -60.05 -15.75
C PRO A 161 -21.84 -58.52 -15.82
N ARG A 162 -22.68 -57.89 -16.64
CA ARG A 162 -22.88 -56.43 -16.65
C ARG A 162 -23.42 -56.03 -15.27
N ARG A 163 -22.63 -55.25 -14.51
CA ARG A 163 -23.13 -54.56 -13.31
C ARG A 163 -23.88 -53.32 -13.77
N GLU A 164 -25.21 -53.39 -13.76
CA GLU A 164 -26.10 -52.29 -14.16
C GLU A 164 -26.56 -51.50 -12.93
N GLY A 165 -26.45 -50.17 -12.99
CA GLY A 165 -26.92 -49.26 -11.94
C GLY A 165 -26.43 -47.83 -12.14
N LEU A 166 -27.37 -46.88 -12.22
CA LEU A 166 -27.13 -45.44 -12.45
C LEU A 166 -26.24 -44.81 -11.36
N TRP A 167 -26.33 -45.34 -10.14
CA TRP A 167 -25.47 -44.97 -9.02
C TRP A 167 -24.00 -45.38 -9.26
N PHE A 168 -23.79 -46.50 -9.95
CA PHE A 168 -22.45 -46.98 -10.28
C PHE A 168 -21.81 -46.13 -11.39
N ASP A 169 -22.59 -45.63 -12.35
CA ASP A 169 -22.08 -44.69 -13.36
C ASP A 169 -21.74 -43.33 -12.75
N PHE A 170 -22.48 -42.90 -11.73
CA PHE A 170 -22.17 -41.69 -10.97
C PHE A 170 -20.91 -41.86 -10.13
N VAL A 171 -20.79 -42.94 -9.36
CA VAL A 171 -19.57 -43.30 -8.61
C VAL A 171 -18.38 -43.43 -9.55
N ARG A 172 -18.55 -44.04 -10.72
CA ARG A 172 -17.50 -44.18 -11.72
C ARG A 172 -17.14 -42.86 -12.39
N GLY A 173 -18.11 -41.95 -12.53
CA GLY A 173 -17.88 -40.56 -12.95
C GLY A 173 -17.06 -39.81 -11.91
N PHE A 174 -17.38 -39.99 -10.63
CA PHE A 174 -16.68 -39.39 -9.49
C PHE A 174 -15.28 -39.98 -9.30
N GLU A 175 -15.13 -41.30 -9.42
CA GLU A 175 -13.83 -41.99 -9.41
C GLU A 175 -12.99 -41.61 -10.62
N LYS A 176 -13.59 -41.44 -11.80
CA LYS A 176 -12.87 -40.92 -12.96
C LYS A 176 -12.45 -39.48 -12.75
N PHE A 177 -13.31 -38.66 -12.16
CA PHE A 177 -13.00 -37.26 -11.85
C PHE A 177 -11.86 -37.18 -10.83
N LEU A 178 -11.95 -37.91 -9.71
CA LEU A 178 -10.90 -38.04 -8.70
C LEU A 178 -9.62 -38.65 -9.28
N ALA A 179 -9.70 -39.65 -10.17
CA ALA A 179 -8.55 -40.22 -10.83
C ALA A 179 -7.92 -39.26 -11.86
N THR A 180 -8.72 -38.43 -12.54
CA THR A 180 -8.20 -37.34 -13.38
C THR A 180 -7.61 -36.21 -12.56
N GLU A 181 -8.19 -35.90 -11.40
CA GLU A 181 -7.64 -34.91 -10.48
C GLU A 181 -6.32 -35.42 -9.88
N GLU A 182 -6.27 -36.64 -9.37
CA GLU A 182 -5.03 -37.26 -8.90
C GLU A 182 -4.01 -37.38 -10.02
N ALA A 183 -4.40 -37.71 -11.25
CA ALA A 183 -3.49 -37.74 -12.38
C ALA A 183 -2.96 -36.33 -12.70
N SER A 184 -3.81 -35.30 -12.66
CA SER A 184 -3.37 -33.91 -12.84
C SER A 184 -2.47 -33.45 -11.70
N ALA A 185 -2.80 -33.79 -10.45
CA ALA A 185 -2.01 -33.47 -9.27
C ALA A 185 -0.66 -34.19 -9.29
N ARG A 186 -0.60 -35.45 -9.76
CA ARG A 186 0.66 -36.18 -9.96
C ARG A 186 1.48 -35.64 -11.12
N VAL A 187 0.85 -35.17 -12.20
CA VAL A 187 1.57 -34.50 -13.30
C VAL A 187 2.12 -33.16 -12.82
N LEU A 188 1.34 -32.39 -12.06
CA LEU A 188 1.78 -31.15 -11.42
C LEU A 188 2.91 -31.42 -10.44
N GLN A 189 2.75 -32.38 -9.54
CA GLN A 189 3.76 -32.78 -8.57
C GLN A 189 5.05 -33.26 -9.25
N LYS A 190 4.93 -34.02 -10.34
CA LYS A 190 6.09 -34.47 -11.11
C LYS A 190 6.75 -33.34 -11.89
N GLN A 191 5.99 -32.36 -12.38
CA GLN A 191 6.53 -31.12 -12.95
C GLN A 191 7.20 -30.24 -11.89
N LEU A 192 6.66 -30.22 -10.67
CA LEU A 192 7.22 -29.59 -9.49
C LEU A 192 8.53 -30.27 -9.06
N GLU A 193 8.61 -31.60 -9.14
CA GLU A 193 9.82 -32.39 -8.83
C GLU A 193 10.88 -32.34 -9.94
N GLU A 194 10.47 -32.25 -11.22
CA GLU A 194 11.40 -32.14 -12.37
C GLU A 194 11.92 -30.70 -12.58
N ALA A 195 11.22 -29.70 -12.07
CA ALA A 195 11.69 -28.32 -12.07
C ALA A 195 12.65 -28.09 -10.89
N ASP A 196 13.92 -28.45 -11.09
CA ASP A 196 15.04 -28.07 -10.20
C ASP A 196 15.15 -26.54 -9.98
N ASP A 197 14.48 -25.77 -10.83
CA ASP A 197 14.40 -24.33 -10.76
C ASP A 197 13.10 -23.91 -10.05
N LEU A 198 13.21 -23.60 -8.74
CA LEU A 198 12.12 -23.06 -7.91
C LEU A 198 11.37 -21.92 -8.62
N LEU A 199 12.10 -21.07 -9.36
CA LEU A 199 11.54 -19.98 -10.16
C LEU A 199 10.57 -20.44 -11.25
N GLY A 200 10.84 -21.58 -11.90
CA GLY A 200 9.99 -22.15 -12.95
C GLY A 200 8.68 -22.76 -12.39
N VAL A 201 8.75 -23.33 -11.18
CA VAL A 201 7.55 -23.79 -10.46
C VAL A 201 6.62 -22.63 -10.13
N TYR A 202 7.20 -21.53 -9.61
CA TYR A 202 6.41 -20.34 -9.28
C TYR A 202 5.77 -19.70 -10.51
N SER A 203 6.45 -19.68 -11.67
CA SER A 203 5.83 -19.16 -12.89
C SER A 203 4.67 -20.04 -13.35
N LEU A 204 4.78 -21.36 -13.24
CA LEU A 204 3.71 -22.30 -13.61
C LEU A 204 2.48 -22.17 -12.68
N LEU A 205 2.70 -22.16 -11.36
CA LEU A 205 1.63 -21.92 -10.38
C LEU A 205 0.98 -20.54 -10.58
N ARG A 206 1.76 -19.53 -10.92
CA ARG A 206 1.26 -18.19 -11.26
C ARG A 206 0.43 -18.21 -12.53
N GLU A 207 0.85 -18.90 -13.58
CA GLU A 207 0.09 -19.03 -14.82
C GLU A 207 -1.22 -19.80 -14.63
N ASP A 208 -1.21 -20.87 -13.83
CA ASP A 208 -2.40 -21.63 -13.50
C ASP A 208 -3.37 -20.82 -12.65
N THR A 209 -2.87 -20.11 -11.64
CA THR A 209 -3.73 -19.22 -10.85
C THR A 209 -4.25 -18.07 -11.68
N LEU A 210 -3.44 -17.44 -12.53
CA LEU A 210 -3.94 -16.46 -13.50
C LEU A 210 -4.99 -17.05 -14.44
N SER A 211 -4.85 -18.30 -14.86
CA SER A 211 -5.82 -18.99 -15.71
C SER A 211 -7.14 -19.24 -14.96
N LEU A 212 -7.07 -19.68 -13.71
CA LEU A 212 -8.24 -19.81 -12.83
C LEU A 212 -8.92 -18.45 -12.58
N LEU A 213 -8.13 -17.41 -12.29
CA LEU A 213 -8.63 -16.04 -12.14
C LEU A 213 -9.28 -15.55 -13.45
N ARG A 214 -8.70 -15.82 -14.61
CA ARG A 214 -9.27 -15.46 -15.92
C ARG A 214 -10.58 -16.19 -16.23
N LEU A 215 -10.72 -17.44 -15.78
CA LEU A 215 -11.93 -18.23 -16.00
C LEU A 215 -13.07 -17.80 -15.06
N GLY A 216 -12.75 -17.37 -13.83
CA GLY A 216 -13.74 -17.11 -12.79
C GLY A 216 -13.98 -15.64 -12.43
N SER A 217 -13.18 -14.69 -12.91
CA SER A 217 -13.24 -13.29 -12.45
C SER A 217 -13.14 -12.25 -13.57
N LYS A 218 -13.55 -11.01 -13.26
CA LYS A 218 -13.41 -9.87 -14.16
C LYS A 218 -11.94 -9.61 -14.54
N PRO A 219 -11.68 -9.19 -15.79
CA PRO A 219 -10.32 -8.92 -16.27
C PRO A 219 -9.60 -7.80 -15.49
N SER A 220 -10.34 -6.91 -14.82
CA SER A 220 -9.77 -5.88 -13.94
C SER A 220 -9.04 -6.46 -12.72
N LEU A 221 -9.56 -7.56 -12.17
CA LEU A 221 -9.01 -8.27 -11.03
C LEU A 221 -7.68 -8.95 -11.43
N VAL A 222 -7.70 -9.66 -12.55
CA VAL A 222 -6.52 -10.28 -13.15
C VAL A 222 -5.43 -9.25 -13.43
N LYS A 223 -5.80 -8.10 -14.03
CA LYS A 223 -4.85 -7.02 -14.31
C LYS A 223 -4.24 -6.45 -13.03
N GLY A 224 -5.06 -6.27 -11.99
CA GLY A 224 -4.60 -5.80 -10.69
C GLY A 224 -3.62 -6.77 -10.02
N TYR A 225 -3.94 -8.07 -10.02
CA TYR A 225 -3.06 -9.10 -9.47
C TYR A 225 -1.72 -9.17 -10.22
N VAL A 226 -1.73 -9.06 -11.55
CA VAL A 226 -0.51 -9.02 -12.38
C VAL A 226 0.32 -7.76 -12.10
N SER A 227 -0.32 -6.65 -11.72
CA SER A 227 0.37 -5.38 -11.47
C SER A 227 1.01 -5.24 -10.10
N LEU A 228 0.68 -6.12 -9.14
CA LEU A 228 1.30 -6.12 -7.82
C LEU A 228 2.79 -6.46 -7.93
N GLN A 229 3.66 -5.62 -7.36
CA GLN A 229 5.12 -5.83 -7.46
C GLN A 229 5.56 -7.12 -6.75
N LYS A 230 4.82 -7.50 -5.71
CA LYS A 230 5.12 -8.64 -4.84
C LYS A 230 4.06 -9.76 -4.95
N ALA A 231 3.40 -9.88 -6.10
CA ALA A 231 2.36 -10.88 -6.34
C ALA A 231 2.82 -12.33 -6.05
N GLU A 232 4.12 -12.60 -6.13
CA GLU A 232 4.71 -13.92 -5.85
C GLU A 232 4.44 -14.39 -4.43
N ARG A 233 4.36 -13.48 -3.45
CA ARG A 233 4.02 -13.81 -2.05
C ARG A 233 2.57 -14.24 -1.85
N LEU A 234 1.69 -13.90 -2.79
CA LEU A 234 0.29 -14.32 -2.71
C LEU A 234 0.08 -15.74 -3.22
N ILE A 235 1.08 -16.35 -3.88
CA ILE A 235 0.97 -17.68 -4.50
C ILE A 235 0.53 -18.75 -3.49
N PRO A 236 1.12 -18.86 -2.28
CA PRO A 236 0.68 -19.86 -1.29
C PRO A 236 -0.80 -19.71 -0.91
N HIS A 237 -1.31 -18.48 -0.94
CA HIS A 237 -2.68 -18.13 -0.55
C HIS A 237 -3.67 -18.16 -1.72
N THR A 238 -3.23 -18.51 -2.93
CA THR A 238 -4.05 -18.43 -4.15
C THR A 238 -5.29 -19.31 -4.09
N ALA A 239 -5.21 -20.51 -3.50
CA ALA A 239 -6.39 -21.37 -3.32
C ALA A 239 -7.44 -20.70 -2.41
N ALA A 240 -7.01 -20.08 -1.31
CA ALA A 240 -7.89 -19.36 -0.39
C ALA A 240 -8.49 -18.11 -1.07
N ILE A 241 -7.70 -17.37 -1.84
CA ILE A 241 -8.17 -16.21 -2.63
C ILE A 241 -9.17 -16.66 -3.69
N ALA A 242 -8.85 -17.71 -4.46
CA ALA A 242 -9.70 -18.25 -5.52
C ALA A 242 -11.06 -18.72 -4.98
N SER A 243 -11.08 -19.37 -3.82
CA SER A 243 -12.32 -19.81 -3.17
C SER A 243 -13.28 -18.67 -2.81
N ARG A 244 -12.74 -17.44 -2.63
CA ARG A 244 -13.50 -16.24 -2.20
C ARG A 244 -13.53 -15.13 -3.25
N ILE A 245 -13.11 -15.44 -4.47
CA ILE A 245 -12.92 -14.42 -5.51
C ILE A 245 -14.21 -13.67 -5.85
N ALA A 246 -15.35 -14.36 -5.84
CA ALA A 246 -16.65 -13.76 -6.14
C ALA A 246 -17.00 -12.63 -5.15
N LYS A 247 -16.62 -12.77 -3.86
CA LYS A 247 -16.84 -11.74 -2.83
C LYS A 247 -15.76 -10.67 -2.90
N LEU A 248 -14.50 -11.08 -3.03
CA LEU A 248 -13.36 -10.16 -3.14
C LEU A 248 -13.47 -9.24 -4.35
N GLU A 249 -14.07 -9.70 -5.46
CA GLU A 249 -14.21 -8.93 -6.69
C GLU A 249 -14.85 -7.56 -6.49
N ARG A 250 -15.78 -7.44 -5.54
CA ARG A 250 -16.44 -6.16 -5.24
C ARG A 250 -15.46 -5.11 -4.69
N TYR A 251 -14.45 -5.53 -3.94
CA TYR A 251 -13.49 -4.66 -3.24
C TYR A 251 -12.07 -4.74 -3.82
N ALA A 252 -11.84 -5.68 -4.72
CA ALA A 252 -10.56 -6.01 -5.33
C ALA A 252 -9.70 -4.82 -5.76
N PRO A 253 -10.20 -3.84 -6.55
CA PRO A 253 -9.36 -2.73 -6.98
C PRO A 253 -8.84 -1.89 -5.80
N GLY A 254 -9.64 -1.71 -4.74
CA GLY A 254 -9.22 -1.01 -3.53
C GLY A 254 -8.23 -1.83 -2.71
N ILE A 255 -8.51 -3.12 -2.53
CA ILE A 255 -7.62 -4.05 -1.81
C ILE A 255 -6.25 -4.10 -2.46
N LEU A 256 -6.17 -4.29 -3.77
CA LEU A 256 -4.89 -4.46 -4.47
C LEU A 256 -4.03 -3.20 -4.39
N VAL A 257 -4.61 -2.01 -4.52
CA VAL A 257 -3.87 -0.75 -4.41
C VAL A 257 -3.39 -0.50 -2.98
N ALA A 258 -4.22 -0.79 -1.97
CA ALA A 258 -3.87 -0.56 -0.58
C ALA A 258 -2.83 -1.59 -0.07
N VAL A 259 -2.96 -2.85 -0.46
CA VAL A 259 -2.13 -3.95 0.07
C VAL A 259 -0.72 -3.97 -0.52
N ASP A 260 -0.47 -3.44 -1.72
CA ASP A 260 0.86 -3.50 -2.38
C ASP A 260 1.99 -2.97 -1.48
N GLY A 261 1.73 -1.92 -0.69
CA GLY A 261 2.70 -1.36 0.27
C GLY A 261 2.88 -2.16 1.56
N TYR A 262 1.84 -2.88 2.00
CA TYR A 262 1.80 -3.57 3.31
C TYR A 262 1.85 -5.09 3.19
N LEU A 263 2.02 -5.63 1.98
CA LEU A 263 1.92 -7.07 1.72
C LEU A 263 2.88 -7.89 2.59
N GLU A 264 4.06 -7.37 2.92
CA GLU A 264 5.04 -8.10 3.76
C GLU A 264 4.56 -8.32 5.20
N VAL A 265 3.73 -7.41 5.70
CA VAL A 265 3.19 -7.48 7.07
C VAL A 265 1.88 -8.26 7.09
N ILE A 266 1.11 -8.18 6.00
CA ILE A 266 -0.21 -8.82 5.88
C ILE A 266 -0.10 -10.30 5.49
N GLU A 267 0.88 -10.68 4.66
CA GLU A 267 1.04 -12.05 4.13
C GLU A 267 0.97 -13.14 5.22
N PRO A 268 1.70 -13.05 6.35
CA PRO A 268 1.66 -14.11 7.37
C PRO A 268 0.27 -14.35 7.98
N HIS A 269 -0.62 -13.37 7.88
CA HIS A 269 -1.96 -13.39 8.44
C HIS A 269 -3.05 -13.52 7.36
N LEU A 270 -2.66 -13.63 6.08
CA LEU A 270 -3.61 -13.56 4.97
C LEU A 270 -4.59 -14.73 4.97
N ASP A 271 -4.15 -15.93 5.33
CA ASP A 271 -5.04 -17.10 5.43
C ASP A 271 -6.11 -16.91 6.50
N ASP A 272 -5.75 -16.39 7.68
CA ASP A 272 -6.70 -16.11 8.76
C ASP A 272 -7.69 -15.01 8.37
N ILE A 273 -7.19 -13.97 7.69
CA ILE A 273 -8.00 -12.87 7.15
C ILE A 273 -8.99 -13.43 6.12
N LEU A 274 -8.53 -14.26 5.19
CA LEU A 274 -9.40 -14.88 4.18
C LEU A 274 -10.40 -15.81 4.84
N LEU A 275 -9.99 -16.61 5.83
CA LEU A 275 -10.88 -17.50 6.57
C LEU A 275 -12.05 -16.74 7.22
N ARG A 276 -11.75 -15.60 7.85
CA ARG A 276 -12.72 -14.73 8.55
C ARG A 276 -13.35 -13.65 7.66
N PHE A 277 -13.07 -13.63 6.35
CA PHE A 277 -13.53 -12.60 5.42
C PHE A 277 -15.04 -12.37 5.45
N ASP A 278 -15.79 -13.45 5.60
CA ASP A 278 -17.26 -13.40 5.63
C ASP A 278 -17.80 -12.58 6.81
N SER A 279 -17.09 -12.55 7.93
CA SER A 279 -17.49 -11.79 9.12
C SER A 279 -17.23 -10.29 8.98
N PHE A 280 -16.17 -9.88 8.27
CA PHE A 280 -15.79 -8.47 8.13
C PHE A 280 -16.03 -7.86 6.76
N GLU A 281 -16.64 -8.59 5.80
CA GLU A 281 -16.91 -8.12 4.43
C GLU A 281 -17.55 -6.71 4.42
N GLN A 282 -18.54 -6.49 5.27
CA GLN A 282 -19.23 -5.20 5.41
C GLN A 282 -18.32 -4.04 5.87
N HIS A 283 -17.22 -4.36 6.55
CA HIS A 283 -16.26 -3.42 7.14
C HIS A 283 -15.01 -3.23 6.28
N VAL A 284 -14.88 -3.95 5.15
CA VAL A 284 -13.72 -3.85 4.24
C VAL A 284 -13.42 -2.41 3.80
N PRO A 285 -14.38 -1.58 3.36
CA PRO A 285 -14.09 -0.20 2.96
C PRO A 285 -13.40 0.60 4.07
N PHE A 286 -13.90 0.46 5.31
CA PHE A 286 -13.32 1.13 6.47
C PHE A 286 -11.88 0.68 6.74
N VAL A 287 -11.62 -0.63 6.64
CA VAL A 287 -10.29 -1.20 6.86
C VAL A 287 -9.32 -0.70 5.79
N LEU A 288 -9.76 -0.60 4.53
CA LEU A 288 -8.94 -0.09 3.44
C LEU A 288 -8.57 1.39 3.61
N ASP A 289 -9.51 2.22 4.05
CA ASP A 289 -9.28 3.65 4.30
C ASP A 289 -8.27 3.90 5.44
N HIS A 290 -8.12 2.93 6.36
CA HIS A 290 -7.30 3.03 7.55
C HIS A 290 -6.17 1.99 7.62
N LEU A 291 -5.85 1.36 6.49
CA LEU A 291 -4.89 0.26 6.42
C LEU A 291 -3.51 0.66 6.95
N ASP A 292 -3.10 1.91 6.75
CA ASP A 292 -1.82 2.45 7.20
C ASP A 292 -1.59 2.30 8.71
N VAL A 293 -2.66 2.45 9.51
CA VAL A 293 -2.61 2.35 10.97
C VAL A 293 -2.81 0.91 11.44
N LEU A 294 -3.61 0.13 10.71
CA LEU A 294 -3.99 -1.23 11.09
C LEU A 294 -2.93 -2.27 10.72
N ALA A 295 -2.32 -2.15 9.53
CA ALA A 295 -1.42 -3.15 8.97
C ALA A 295 -0.24 -3.50 9.89
N PRO A 296 0.48 -2.55 10.52
CA PRO A 296 1.59 -2.87 11.43
C PRO A 296 1.19 -3.70 12.64
N HIS A 297 -0.10 -3.70 13.00
CA HIS A 297 -0.64 -4.31 14.20
C HIS A 297 -1.54 -5.51 13.89
N ILE A 298 -1.62 -5.94 12.63
CA ILE A 298 -2.57 -6.96 12.20
C ILE A 298 -2.40 -8.27 12.96
N GLY A 299 -1.17 -8.69 13.24
CA GLY A 299 -0.90 -9.93 13.99
C GLY A 299 -1.49 -9.94 15.40
N SER A 300 -1.50 -8.81 16.10
CA SER A 300 -2.13 -8.68 17.42
C SER A 300 -3.65 -8.45 17.33
N LEU A 301 -4.13 -7.87 16.23
CA LEU A 301 -5.55 -7.61 16.00
C LEU A 301 -6.32 -8.87 15.59
N MET A 302 -5.67 -9.80 14.86
CA MET A 302 -6.34 -10.95 14.26
C MET A 302 -7.05 -11.89 15.25
N PRO A 303 -6.45 -12.29 16.40
CA PRO A 303 -7.14 -13.11 17.38
C PRO A 303 -8.43 -12.46 17.89
N HIS A 304 -8.41 -11.13 18.01
CA HIS A 304 -9.47 -10.32 18.62
C HIS A 304 -10.37 -9.60 17.62
N ILE A 305 -10.28 -9.94 16.34
CA ILE A 305 -11.02 -9.23 15.29
C ILE A 305 -12.52 -9.30 15.52
N ASP A 306 -13.06 -10.45 15.96
CA ASP A 306 -14.49 -10.61 16.22
C ASP A 306 -14.98 -9.63 17.31
N SER A 307 -14.20 -9.45 18.37
CA SER A 307 -14.46 -8.46 19.42
C SER A 307 -14.42 -7.02 18.90
N LEU A 308 -13.52 -6.72 17.96
CA LEU A 308 -13.39 -5.41 17.34
C LEU A 308 -14.51 -5.13 16.33
N LEU A 309 -14.98 -6.14 15.59
CA LEU A 309 -16.06 -6.00 14.61
C LEU A 309 -17.37 -5.54 15.27
N LEU A 310 -17.59 -5.89 16.55
CA LEU A 310 -18.72 -5.38 17.34
C LEU A 310 -18.76 -3.84 17.41
N PHE A 311 -17.61 -3.16 17.31
CA PHE A 311 -17.53 -1.70 17.29
C PHE A 311 -17.65 -1.11 15.90
N ALA A 312 -17.38 -1.90 14.87
CA ALA A 312 -17.49 -1.48 13.47
C ALA A 312 -18.97 -1.45 13.01
N ASP A 313 -19.82 -2.33 13.54
CA ASP A 313 -21.26 -2.45 13.20
C ASP A 313 -22.05 -1.13 13.32
N ASP A 314 -21.65 -0.20 14.19
CA ASP A 314 -22.30 1.11 14.37
C ASP A 314 -21.90 2.14 13.27
N GLY A 315 -21.52 1.64 12.09
CA GLY A 315 -21.12 2.44 10.92
C GLY A 315 -19.75 3.09 11.10
N GLY A 316 -18.80 2.43 11.76
CA GLY A 316 -17.42 2.91 11.94
C GLY A 316 -17.23 4.05 12.96
N LYS A 317 -18.30 4.66 13.46
CA LYS A 317 -18.24 5.87 14.32
C LYS A 317 -17.36 5.73 15.56
N TYR A 318 -17.33 4.56 16.18
CA TYR A 318 -16.49 4.32 17.35
C TYR A 318 -15.06 3.98 16.97
N LEU A 319 -14.88 3.29 15.84
CA LEU A 319 -13.59 2.83 15.38
C LEU A 319 -12.72 4.00 14.90
N ASP A 320 -13.31 5.03 14.30
CA ASP A 320 -12.62 6.28 13.94
C ASP A 320 -11.92 6.93 15.14
N VAL A 321 -12.58 6.96 16.30
CA VAL A 321 -12.04 7.56 17.53
C VAL A 321 -10.99 6.66 18.18
N LEU A 322 -11.12 5.34 17.99
CA LEU A 322 -10.19 4.35 18.51
C LEU A 322 -8.89 4.29 17.69
N LEU A 323 -8.96 4.59 16.40
CA LEU A 323 -7.87 4.42 15.45
C LEU A 323 -6.53 5.05 15.90
N PRO A 324 -6.47 6.31 16.39
CA PRO A 324 -5.22 6.92 16.83
C PRO A 324 -4.56 6.21 18.02
N TYR A 325 -5.33 5.38 18.74
CA TYR A 325 -4.88 4.66 19.92
C TYR A 325 -4.59 3.18 19.66
N ILE A 326 -4.89 2.67 18.46
CA ILE A 326 -4.61 1.26 18.09
C ILE A 326 -3.15 0.89 18.31
N PRO A 327 -2.14 1.71 17.96
CA PRO A 327 -0.75 1.34 18.21
C PRO A 327 -0.42 1.08 19.69
N ARG A 328 -1.16 1.71 20.59
CA ARG A 328 -1.02 1.52 22.04
C ARG A 328 -1.85 0.34 22.54
N PHE A 329 -3.02 0.10 21.96
CA PHE A 329 -3.92 -0.98 22.37
C PHE A 329 -3.55 -2.33 21.80
N ALA A 330 -3.02 -2.39 20.58
CA ALA A 330 -2.66 -3.63 19.89
C ALA A 330 -1.89 -4.63 20.76
N PRO A 331 -0.76 -4.26 21.42
CA PRO A 331 -0.03 -5.20 22.27
C PRO A 331 -0.76 -5.57 23.58
N LEU A 332 -1.87 -4.91 23.89
CA LEU A 332 -2.66 -5.12 25.09
C LEU A 332 -4.01 -5.79 24.79
N LEU A 333 -4.30 -6.11 23.53
CA LEU A 333 -5.60 -6.64 23.14
C LEU A 333 -5.87 -8.00 23.76
N ASP A 334 -4.86 -8.83 23.98
CA ASP A 334 -5.00 -10.10 24.68
C ASP A 334 -5.64 -9.91 26.08
N ASP A 335 -5.16 -8.91 26.83
CA ASP A 335 -5.71 -8.57 28.15
C ASP A 335 -7.05 -7.80 28.04
N LEU A 336 -7.19 -6.94 27.03
CA LEU A 336 -8.30 -5.98 26.92
C LEU A 336 -9.51 -6.49 26.12
N ALA A 337 -9.41 -7.60 25.39
CA ALA A 337 -10.49 -8.10 24.53
C ALA A 337 -11.78 -8.34 25.30
N CYS A 338 -11.69 -8.95 26.48
CA CYS A 338 -12.81 -9.15 27.38
C CYS A 338 -13.45 -7.82 27.83
N HIS A 339 -12.62 -6.80 28.07
CA HIS A 339 -13.09 -5.47 28.43
C HIS A 339 -13.83 -4.79 27.28
N LEU A 340 -13.38 -4.99 26.03
CA LEU A 340 -14.00 -4.38 24.86
C LEU A 340 -15.46 -4.84 24.70
N ILE A 341 -15.73 -6.14 24.80
CA ILE A 341 -17.10 -6.68 24.70
C ILE A 341 -18.02 -6.01 25.73
N LEU A 342 -17.56 -5.86 26.97
CA LEU A 342 -18.30 -5.22 28.07
C LEU A 342 -18.48 -3.70 27.87
N LEU A 343 -17.53 -3.04 27.22
CA LEU A 343 -17.55 -1.60 27.00
C LEU A 343 -18.53 -1.17 25.89
N ARG A 344 -18.86 -2.06 24.94
CA ARG A 344 -19.74 -1.77 23.79
C ARG A 344 -21.02 -0.99 24.16
N PRO A 345 -21.88 -1.46 25.09
CA PRO A 345 -23.11 -0.73 25.45
C PRO A 345 -22.85 0.66 26.07
N HIS A 346 -21.63 0.91 26.55
CA HIS A 346 -21.24 2.12 27.25
C HIS A 346 -20.48 3.11 26.35
N MET A 347 -20.08 2.72 25.14
CA MET A 347 -19.24 3.52 24.25
C MET A 347 -19.79 4.91 23.96
N ARG A 348 -21.11 5.07 23.76
CA ARG A 348 -21.72 6.38 23.51
C ARG A 348 -21.40 7.41 24.59
N LYS A 349 -21.29 6.98 25.85
CA LYS A 349 -20.98 7.85 26.99
C LYS A 349 -19.47 8.02 27.19
N ILE A 350 -18.68 6.99 26.86
CA ILE A 350 -17.23 6.96 27.06
C ILE A 350 -16.50 7.75 25.97
N LEU A 351 -17.00 7.75 24.73
CA LEU A 351 -16.35 8.32 23.55
C LEU A 351 -15.82 9.76 23.77
N PRO A 352 -16.60 10.70 24.36
CA PRO A 352 -16.12 12.08 24.60
C PRO A 352 -14.93 12.17 25.57
N HIS A 353 -14.75 11.14 26.39
CA HIS A 353 -13.68 11.06 27.41
C HIS A 353 -12.54 10.13 27.01
N PHE A 354 -12.65 9.47 25.85
CA PHE A 354 -11.70 8.47 25.39
C PHE A 354 -10.24 8.98 25.33
N PRO A 355 -9.95 10.22 24.87
CA PRO A 355 -8.57 10.73 24.84
C PRO A 355 -7.88 10.82 26.21
N VAL A 356 -8.67 10.93 27.28
CA VAL A 356 -8.15 10.99 28.66
C VAL A 356 -8.01 9.57 29.24
N ILE A 357 -8.94 8.68 28.90
CA ILE A 357 -8.98 7.29 29.41
C ILE A 357 -7.94 6.41 28.70
N ALA A 358 -7.83 6.49 27.37
CA ALA A 358 -7.05 5.57 26.55
C ALA A 358 -5.57 5.45 26.98
N PRO A 359 -4.86 6.55 27.32
CA PRO A 359 -3.49 6.44 27.82
C PRO A 359 -3.37 5.65 29.13
N SER A 360 -4.41 5.65 29.96
CA SER A 360 -4.41 5.00 31.28
C SER A 360 -5.03 3.62 31.28
N ALA A 361 -5.58 3.16 30.14
CA ALA A 361 -6.33 1.91 30.05
C ALA A 361 -5.53 0.67 30.49
N TYR A 362 -4.21 0.67 30.26
CA TYR A 362 -3.31 -0.40 30.73
C TYR A 362 -3.40 -0.64 32.24
N ASN A 363 -3.57 0.43 33.03
CA ASN A 363 -3.66 0.31 34.49
C ASN A 363 -4.93 -0.43 34.94
N PHE A 364 -5.93 -0.56 34.06
CA PHE A 364 -7.24 -1.14 34.35
C PHE A 364 -7.39 -2.59 33.84
N LYS A 365 -6.33 -3.19 33.30
CA LYS A 365 -6.38 -4.50 32.65
C LYS A 365 -6.84 -5.65 33.58
N ASP A 366 -6.56 -5.55 34.88
CA ASP A 366 -6.93 -6.61 35.83
C ASP A 366 -8.33 -6.36 36.45
N GLN A 367 -8.98 -5.24 36.14
CA GLN A 367 -10.23 -4.81 36.80
C GLN A 367 -11.43 -4.78 35.86
N LEU A 368 -11.86 -5.97 35.42
CA LEU A 368 -13.04 -6.16 34.56
C LEU A 368 -14.32 -5.47 35.05
N SER A 369 -14.54 -5.40 36.38
CA SER A 369 -15.70 -4.72 36.95
C SER A 369 -15.77 -3.22 36.64
N VAL A 370 -14.63 -2.60 36.29
CA VAL A 370 -14.57 -1.20 35.83
C VAL A 370 -15.21 -1.07 34.45
N SER A 371 -14.91 -1.99 33.53
CA SER A 371 -15.48 -1.99 32.18
C SER A 371 -16.97 -2.31 32.18
N GLU A 372 -17.40 -3.29 32.98
CA GLU A 372 -18.81 -3.70 33.13
C GLU A 372 -19.74 -2.59 33.67
N ASN A 373 -19.16 -1.63 34.40
CA ASN A 373 -19.90 -0.52 35.02
C ASN A 373 -19.32 0.83 34.59
N ALA A 374 -18.70 0.90 33.41
CA ALA A 374 -18.04 2.09 32.92
C ALA A 374 -19.03 3.25 32.72
N ASP A 375 -20.28 2.97 32.36
CA ASP A 375 -21.34 3.97 32.27
C ASP A 375 -21.64 4.67 33.60
N ILE A 376 -21.64 3.92 34.70
CA ILE A 376 -21.87 4.44 36.04
C ILE A 376 -20.70 5.33 36.45
N LEU A 377 -19.48 4.86 36.25
CA LEU A 377 -18.28 5.64 36.56
C LEU A 377 -18.23 6.93 35.75
N VAL A 378 -18.54 6.88 34.45
CA VAL A 378 -18.59 8.08 33.60
C VAL A 378 -19.75 9.00 34.00
N PHE A 379 -20.88 8.48 34.46
CA PHE A 379 -21.97 9.33 34.94
C PHE A 379 -21.57 10.14 36.19
N TYR A 380 -20.97 9.49 37.19
CA TYR A 380 -20.58 10.15 38.45
C TYR A 380 -19.30 10.97 38.36
N PHE A 381 -18.30 10.47 37.63
CA PHE A 381 -16.95 11.05 37.56
C PHE A 381 -16.61 11.62 36.19
N GLY A 382 -17.53 11.62 35.23
CA GLY A 382 -17.29 12.17 33.89
C GLY A 382 -16.92 13.65 33.92
N TRP A 383 -17.37 14.41 34.91
CA TRP A 383 -16.96 15.80 35.09
C TRP A 383 -15.45 15.94 35.40
N ILE A 384 -14.86 14.99 36.13
CA ILE A 384 -13.40 14.93 36.38
C ILE A 384 -12.67 14.67 35.05
N LEU A 385 -13.21 13.77 34.23
CA LEU A 385 -12.66 13.42 32.92
C LEU A 385 -12.76 14.55 31.90
N ARG A 386 -13.68 15.52 32.08
CA ARG A 386 -13.75 16.73 31.24
C ARG A 386 -12.58 17.68 31.45
N ILE A 387 -11.92 17.63 32.61
CA ILE A 387 -10.77 18.48 32.92
C ILE A 387 -9.49 17.72 32.51
N PRO A 388 -8.82 18.07 31.38
CA PRO A 388 -7.83 17.18 30.76
C PRO A 388 -6.64 16.83 31.65
N ARG A 389 -6.14 17.81 32.42
CA ARG A 389 -5.00 17.62 33.32
C ARG A 389 -5.39 16.85 34.58
N LEU A 390 -6.55 17.16 35.15
CA LEU A 390 -7.04 16.50 36.36
C LEU A 390 -7.39 15.04 36.08
N GLY A 391 -8.12 14.76 35.00
CA GLY A 391 -8.48 13.40 34.61
C GLY A 391 -7.26 12.51 34.40
N ARG A 392 -6.23 12.99 33.68
CA ARG A 392 -4.97 12.24 33.52
C ARG A 392 -4.24 12.03 34.83
N ALA A 393 -4.18 13.05 35.68
CA ALA A 393 -3.51 12.95 36.98
C ALA A 393 -4.21 11.91 37.87
N VAL A 394 -5.54 11.92 37.94
CA VAL A 394 -6.32 10.98 38.74
C VAL A 394 -6.21 9.55 38.20
N LEU A 395 -6.35 9.34 36.88
CA LEU A 395 -6.25 8.01 36.27
C LEU A 395 -4.81 7.45 36.28
N GLY A 396 -3.81 8.31 36.41
CA GLY A 396 -2.41 7.91 36.54
C GLY A 396 -2.01 7.44 37.93
N LEU A 397 -2.88 7.58 38.96
CA LEU A 397 -2.55 7.14 40.31
C LEU A 397 -2.57 5.61 40.41
N PRO A 398 -1.57 4.97 41.06
CA PRO A 398 -1.45 3.52 41.10
C PRO A 398 -2.59 2.82 41.85
N PHE A 399 -3.26 3.51 42.78
CA PHE A 399 -4.40 2.97 43.51
C PHE A 399 -5.74 3.18 42.78
N MET A 400 -5.76 3.99 41.72
CA MET A 400 -6.99 4.37 41.03
C MET A 400 -7.76 3.18 40.44
N PRO A 401 -7.12 2.15 39.84
CA PRO A 401 -7.85 1.00 39.32
C PRO A 401 -8.63 0.24 40.39
N ARG A 402 -8.03 0.05 41.58
CA ARG A 402 -8.68 -0.61 42.73
C ARG A 402 -9.82 0.25 43.28
N LEU A 403 -9.60 1.55 43.40
CA LEU A 403 -10.62 2.49 43.86
C LEU A 403 -11.80 2.55 42.87
N ALA A 404 -11.53 2.63 41.56
CA ALA A 404 -12.54 2.62 40.52
C ALA A 404 -13.36 1.32 40.53
N ALA A 405 -12.70 0.16 40.70
CA ALA A 405 -13.38 -1.12 40.82
C ALA A 405 -14.28 -1.19 42.07
N PHE A 406 -13.81 -0.66 43.20
CA PHE A 406 -14.61 -0.57 44.43
C PHE A 406 -15.83 0.36 44.24
N LEU A 407 -15.62 1.54 43.68
CA LEU A 407 -16.67 2.53 43.41
C LEU A 407 -17.70 2.00 42.39
N ALA A 408 -17.26 1.34 41.33
CA ALA A 408 -18.11 0.71 40.32
C ALA A 408 -19.12 -0.28 40.94
N ARG A 409 -18.71 -1.01 41.99
CA ARG A 409 -19.57 -1.96 42.72
C ARG A 409 -20.49 -1.29 43.74
N LYS A 410 -20.04 -0.19 44.36
CA LYS A 410 -20.76 0.46 45.48
C LYS A 410 -21.70 1.59 45.05
N LEU A 411 -21.45 2.24 43.92
CA LEU A 411 -22.27 3.36 43.46
C LEU A 411 -23.69 2.91 43.07
N PRO A 412 -24.72 3.73 43.34
CA PRO A 412 -26.09 3.37 43.00
C PRO A 412 -26.27 3.33 41.47
N LYS A 413 -26.75 2.19 40.96
CA LYS A 413 -26.93 1.94 39.51
C LYS A 413 -28.24 2.53 38.96
N TRP A 414 -29.24 2.70 39.84
CA TRP A 414 -30.59 3.16 39.50
C TRP A 414 -30.65 4.47 38.69
N PRO A 415 -29.92 5.56 39.04
CA PRO A 415 -30.04 6.82 38.31
C PRO A 415 -29.47 6.75 36.88
N VAL A 416 -28.55 5.83 36.62
CA VAL A 416 -27.84 5.71 35.34
C VAL A 416 -28.57 4.79 34.36
N ARG A 417 -29.11 3.67 34.86
CA ARG A 417 -29.68 2.61 34.03
C ARG A 417 -31.21 2.68 33.87
N LYS A 418 -31.92 3.58 34.57
CA LYS A 418 -33.35 3.92 34.39
C LYS A 418 -34.22 2.80 33.75
N GLY A 419 -34.26 1.61 34.37
CA GLY A 419 -35.06 0.47 33.94
C GLY A 419 -34.34 -0.71 33.26
N THR A 420 -33.13 -0.54 32.71
CA THR A 420 -32.33 -1.63 32.10
C THR A 420 -31.36 -2.29 33.09
N SER A 421 -31.57 -2.10 34.39
CA SER A 421 -30.71 -2.60 35.47
C SER A 421 -30.64 -4.14 35.57
N GLY A 422 -31.47 -4.86 34.81
CA GLY A 422 -31.54 -6.32 34.83
C GLY A 422 -30.60 -7.04 33.86
N VAL A 423 -29.96 -6.34 32.91
CA VAL A 423 -28.93 -6.98 32.06
C VAL A 423 -27.65 -7.05 32.88
N VAL A 424 -27.53 -8.13 33.64
CA VAL A 424 -26.26 -8.53 34.24
C VAL A 424 -25.39 -9.01 33.09
N CYS A 425 -24.35 -8.26 32.76
CA CYS A 425 -23.31 -8.76 31.87
C CYS A 425 -22.60 -9.88 32.62
N ASN A 426 -23.07 -11.13 32.45
CA ASN A 426 -22.50 -12.25 33.17
C ASN A 426 -21.14 -12.58 32.55
N PHE A 427 -20.07 -12.29 33.30
CA PHE A 427 -18.68 -12.42 32.86
C PHE A 427 -18.22 -13.88 32.76
N GLU A 428 -18.96 -14.81 33.35
CA GLU A 428 -18.59 -16.23 33.44
C GLU A 428 -18.40 -16.91 32.06
N GLY A 429 -18.86 -16.31 30.95
CA GLY A 429 -18.61 -16.80 29.60
C GLY A 429 -17.40 -16.19 28.87
N CYS A 430 -16.74 -15.17 29.43
CA CYS A 430 -15.61 -14.51 28.77
C CYS A 430 -14.31 -15.34 28.80
N GLU A 431 -14.20 -16.33 29.69
CA GLU A 431 -13.05 -17.26 29.73
C GLU A 431 -12.98 -18.19 28.49
N ILE A 432 -14.05 -18.28 27.70
CA ILE A 432 -14.11 -19.18 26.53
C ILE A 432 -13.37 -18.60 25.31
N TYR A 433 -13.04 -17.30 25.32
CA TYR A 433 -12.48 -16.59 24.17
C TYR A 433 -11.06 -16.02 24.39
N ALA A 434 -10.43 -16.34 25.53
CA ALA A 434 -9.00 -16.14 25.77
C ALA A 434 -8.27 -17.47 25.60
#